data_AF-A0A480BRN0-F1
#
_entry.id   AF-A0A480BRN0-F1
#
_cell.length_a   1.000
_cell.length_b   1.000
_cell.length_c   1.000
_cell.angle_alpha   90.00
_cell.angle_beta   90.00
_cell.angle_gamma   90.00
#
_symmetry.space_group_name_H-M   'P 1'
#
loop_
_entity.id
_entity.type
_entity.pdbx_description
1 polymer ?
#
loop_
_entity_poly.entity_id
_entity_poly.type
_entity_poly.pdbx_seq_one_letter_code
_entity_poly.pdbx_strand_id
1 'polypeptide(L)' 'ADTASASYSAAVPLLDRMAARGLIHKNAAARHKSRLNKRIYALRQSA' A
#
# COMPACT_ATOMS: atom_id res chain seq x y z
N ALA A 1 -11.70 -2.51 11.66
CA ALA A 1 -10.42 -1.93 11.20
C ALA A 1 -9.55 -2.95 10.44
N ASP A 2 -9.82 -4.25 10.62
CA ASP A 2 -8.90 -5.33 10.26
C ASP A 2 -8.83 -5.63 8.76
N THR A 3 -9.92 -5.40 8.01
CA THR A 3 -9.99 -5.67 6.57
C THR A 3 -9.09 -4.74 5.75
N ALA A 4 -9.02 -3.46 6.14
CA ALA A 4 -8.18 -2.46 5.47
C ALA A 4 -6.69 -2.71 5.70
N SER A 5 -6.31 -3.03 6.94
CA SER A 5 -4.93 -3.39 7.30
C SER A 5 -4.49 -4.72 6.67
N ALA A 6 -5.37 -5.73 6.64
CA ALA A 6 -5.07 -7.02 6.01
C ALA A 6 -4.89 -6.88 4.48
N SER A 7 -5.76 -6.11 3.82
CA SER A 7 -5.64 -5.82 2.39
C SER A 7 -4.34 -5.08 2.05
N TYR A 8 -3.91 -4.18 2.93
CA TYR A 8 -2.63 -3.49 2.77
C TYR A 8 -1.43 -4.43 2.90
N SER A 9 -1.42 -5.29 3.91
CA SER A 9 -0.37 -6.30 4.10
C SER A 9 -0.23 -7.24 2.91
N ALA A 10 -1.34 -7.58 2.24
CA ALA A 10 -1.32 -8.37 1.01
C ALA A 10 -0.84 -7.57 -0.23
N ALA A 11 -1.18 -6.28 -0.31
CA ALA A 11 -0.85 -5.43 -1.45
C ALA A 11 0.64 -5.00 -1.48
N VAL A 12 1.26 -4.79 -0.32
CA VAL A 12 2.68 -4.38 -0.22
C VAL A 12 3.64 -5.31 -0.98
N PRO A 13 3.67 -6.64 -0.73
CA PRO A 13 4.58 -7.54 -1.44
C PRO A 13 4.27 -7.65 -2.93
N LEU A 14 3.02 -7.47 -3.35
CA LEU A 14 2.65 -7.42 -4.77
C LEU A 14 3.26 -6.21 -5.46
N LEU A 15 3.12 -5.02 -4.88
CA LEU A 15 3.70 -3.77 -5.41
C LEU A 15 5.22 -3.85 -5.51
N ASP A 16 5.86 -4.43 -4.50
CA ASP A 16 7.32 -4.57 -4.50
C ASP A 16 7.80 -5.59 -5.54
N ARG A 17 7.05 -6.68 -5.76
CA ARG A 17 7.32 -7.61 -6.87
C ARG A 17 7.13 -6.95 -8.24
N MET A 18 6.10 -6.12 -8.41
CA MET A 18 5.88 -5.38 -9.66
C MET A 18 7.03 -4.40 -9.93
N ALA A 19 7.56 -3.75 -8.91
CA ALA A 19 8.72 -2.88 -9.04
C ALA A 19 10.01 -3.66 -9.34
N ALA A 20 10.22 -4.80 -8.69
CA ALA A 20 11.37 -5.67 -8.95
C ALA A 20 11.37 -6.22 -10.39
N ARG A 21 10.19 -6.50 -10.95
CA ARG A 21 10.04 -6.92 -12.35
C ARG A 21 10.04 -5.77 -13.37
N GLY A 22 10.21 -4.52 -12.92
CA GLY A 22 10.24 -3.35 -13.79
C GLY A 22 8.89 -2.94 -14.39
N LEU A 23 7.78 -3.54 -13.94
CA LEU A 23 6.43 -3.19 -14.40
C LEU A 23 6.01 -1.80 -13.92
N ILE A 24 6.51 -1.39 -12.76
CA ILE A 24 6.32 -0.04 -12.21
C ILE A 24 7.66 0.50 -11.69
N HIS A 25 7.82 1.82 -11.71
CA HIS A 25 9.00 2.45 -11.12
C HIS A 25 9.02 2.29 -9.59
N LYS A 26 10.21 2.21 -8.98
CA LYS A 26 10.39 2.09 -7.51
C LYS A 26 9.65 3.20 -6.75
N ASN A 27 9.72 4.42 -7.24
CA ASN A 27 8.99 5.57 -6.69
C ASN A 27 7.47 5.45 -6.84
N ALA A 28 6.97 4.81 -7.91
CA ALA A 28 5.54 4.57 -8.06
C ALA A 28 5.05 3.56 -7.00
N ALA A 29 5.77 2.46 -6.80
CA ALA A 29 5.48 1.50 -5.73
C ALA A 29 5.48 2.16 -4.35
N ALA A 30 6.52 2.97 -4.05
CA ALA A 30 6.60 3.73 -2.81
C ALA A 30 5.43 4.72 -2.62
N ARG A 31 5.04 5.43 -3.68
CA ARG A 31 3.86 6.32 -3.68
C ARG A 31 2.57 5.57 -3.38
N HIS A 32 2.36 4.41 -4.00
CA HIS A 32 1.18 3.60 -3.74
C HIS A 32 1.12 3.13 -2.28
N LYS A 33 2.24 2.65 -1.73
CA LYS A 33 2.34 2.26 -0.31
C LYS A 33 2.02 3.42 0.63
N SER A 34 2.66 4.57 0.43
CA SER A 34 2.42 5.78 1.25
C SER A 34 0.97 6.25 1.20
N ARG A 35 0.37 6.31 0.00
CA ARG A 35 -1.03 6.74 -0.18
C ARG A 35 -2.02 5.81 0.51
N LEU A 36 -1.84 4.50 0.38
CA LEU A 36 -2.68 3.50 1.06
C LEU A 36 -2.58 3.62 2.58
N ASN A 37 -1.36 3.71 3.11
CA ASN A 37 -1.17 3.84 4.55
C ASN A 37 -1.82 5.12 5.10
N LYS A 38 -1.69 6.26 4.40
CA LYS A 38 -2.35 7.52 4.80
C LYS A 38 -3.87 7.39 4.84
N ARG A 39 -4.48 6.67 3.89
CA ARG A 39 -5.94 6.42 3.88
C ARG A 39 -6.37 5.53 5.03
N ILE A 40 -5.61 4.48 5.35
CA ILE A 40 -5.91 3.58 6.48
C ILE A 40 -5.81 4.32 7.81
N TYR A 41 -4.76 5.14 7.97
CA TYR A 41 -4.61 5.99 9.14
C TYR A 41 -5.77 6.98 9.29
N ALA A 42 -6.17 7.65 8.20
CA ALA A 42 -7.31 8.57 8.21
C ALA A 42 -8.62 7.85 8.58
N LEU A 43 -8.89 6.68 7.99
CA LEU A 43 -10.06 5.85 8.31
C LEU A 43 -10.08 5.42 9.79
N ARG A 44 -8.91 5.14 10.36
CA ARG A 44 -8.76 4.76 11.77
C ARG A 44 -8.92 5.94 12.72
N GLN A 45 -8.66 7.17 12.27
CA GLN A 45 -8.83 8.37 13.08
C GLN A 45 -10.25 8.95 13.01
N SER A 46 -10.99 8.67 11.95
CA SER A 46 -12.39 9.06 11.80
C SER A 46 -13.39 8.10 12.45
N ALA A 47 -12.95 6.90 12.84
CA ALA A 47 -13.74 5.86 13.49
C ALA A 47 -13.37 5.79 14.97
#